data_AF-A0A167W3Y2-F1
#
_entry.id   AF-A0A167W3Y2-F1
#
_cell.length_a   1.000
_cell.length_b   1.000
_cell.length_c   1.000
_cell.angle_alpha   90.00
_cell.angle_beta   90.00
_cell.angle_gamma   90.00
#
_symmetry.space_group_name_H-M   'P 1'
#
loop_
_entity.id
_entity.type
_entity.pdbx_description
1 polymer ?
#
loop_
_entity_poly.entity_id
_entity_poly.type
_entity_poly.pdbx_seq_one_letter_code
_entity_poly.pdbx_strand_id
1 'polypeptide(L)'
;MADPLNNLRTVYHDLARRVSRTLRTQLGDGLHLRSQRDKVLRFMADASVHMGEFPAEEFAALWASADTMVAQLDSACHQSTDSPDGPALVVAQCVRSGKQGRPRVHIEPAFLAEALALRAVGGIAPVIACSARTIHRRALELGLMAPAPPVARVTALPNGEITCTYNVRAARNIVLW
;
A
#
# COMPACT_ATOMS: atom_id res chain seq x y z
N MET A 1 -40.93 -22.90 -8.04
CA MET A 1 -40.86 -21.42 -8.09
C MET A 1 -40.07 -20.99 -6.87
N ALA A 2 -39.06 -20.13 -7.02
CA ALA A 2 -38.28 -19.66 -5.88
C ALA A 2 -39.17 -18.78 -5.00
N ASP A 3 -39.13 -19.02 -3.69
CA ASP A 3 -39.84 -18.22 -2.68
C ASP A 3 -39.25 -16.79 -2.66
N PRO A 4 -40.03 -15.74 -2.98
CA PRO A 4 -39.55 -14.37 -3.07
C PRO A 4 -38.92 -13.88 -1.75
N LEU A 5 -39.40 -14.35 -0.60
CA LEU A 5 -38.83 -14.00 0.71
C LEU A 5 -37.42 -14.53 0.88
N ASN A 6 -37.16 -15.78 0.48
CA ASN A 6 -35.83 -16.38 0.58
C ASN A 6 -34.82 -15.69 -0.35
N ASN A 7 -35.27 -15.18 -1.48
CA ASN A 7 -34.45 -14.34 -2.35
C ASN A 7 -34.09 -13.02 -1.65
N LEU A 8 -35.05 -12.31 -1.05
CA LEU A 8 -34.80 -11.07 -0.33
C LEU A 8 -33.84 -11.26 0.86
N ARG A 9 -33.99 -12.34 1.64
CA ARG A 9 -33.07 -12.70 2.73
C ARG A 9 -31.65 -12.93 2.22
N THR A 10 -31.52 -13.63 1.10
CA THR A 10 -30.21 -13.89 0.47
C THR A 10 -29.55 -12.60 -0.01
N VAL A 11 -30.30 -11.74 -0.70
CA VAL A 11 -29.84 -10.43 -1.16
C VAL A 11 -29.42 -9.55 0.03
N TYR A 12 -30.18 -9.55 1.12
CA TYR A 12 -29.82 -8.85 2.35
C TYR A 12 -28.47 -9.31 2.91
N HIS A 13 -28.25 -10.62 3.07
CA HIS A 13 -26.98 -11.12 3.61
C HIS A 13 -25.79 -10.81 2.69
N ASP A 14 -25.98 -10.88 1.38
CA ASP A 14 -24.97 -10.47 0.42
C ASP A 14 -24.62 -8.99 0.53
N LEU A 15 -25.65 -8.14 0.65
CA LEU A 15 -25.49 -6.72 0.81
C LEU A 15 -24.78 -6.38 2.13
N ALA A 16 -25.19 -6.98 3.25
CA ALA A 16 -24.56 -6.80 4.56
C ALA A 16 -23.07 -7.16 4.54
N ARG A 17 -22.71 -8.28 3.89
CA ARG A 17 -21.31 -8.71 3.70
C ARG A 17 -20.52 -7.72 2.85
N ARG A 18 -21.11 -7.19 1.78
CA ARG A 18 -20.48 -6.19 0.91
C ARG A 18 -20.24 -4.89 1.65
N VAL A 19 -21.24 -4.36 2.35
CA VAL A 19 -21.11 -3.14 3.17
C VAL A 19 -20.02 -3.33 4.22
N SER A 20 -20.03 -4.44 4.96
CA SER A 20 -19.02 -4.74 5.98
C SER A 20 -17.60 -4.79 5.41
N ARG A 21 -17.43 -5.33 4.20
CA ARG A 21 -16.13 -5.36 3.51
C ARG A 21 -15.70 -3.96 3.08
N THR A 22 -16.59 -3.23 2.41
CA THR A 22 -16.35 -1.86 1.95
C THR A 22 -15.94 -0.95 3.11
N LEU A 23 -16.65 -1.00 4.24
CA LEU A 23 -16.32 -0.21 5.44
C LEU A 23 -14.92 -0.53 6.01
N ARG A 24 -14.39 -1.73 5.76
CA ARG A 24 -13.05 -2.14 6.26
C ARG A 24 -11.93 -1.85 5.28
N THR A 25 -12.21 -1.88 3.97
CA THR A 25 -11.15 -1.83 2.94
C THR A 25 -11.14 -0.56 2.11
N GLN A 26 -12.21 0.24 2.15
CA GLN A 26 -12.43 1.36 1.24
C GLN A 26 -12.80 2.67 1.97
N LEU A 27 -12.36 2.82 3.23
CA LEU A 27 -12.35 4.14 3.89
C LEU A 27 -11.47 5.06 3.04
N GLY A 28 -12.04 6.14 2.49
CA GLY A 28 -11.36 6.98 1.49
C GLY A 28 -12.09 7.08 0.16
N ASP A 29 -12.75 6.01 -0.28
CA ASP A 29 -13.38 5.94 -1.60
C ASP A 29 -14.86 6.37 -1.54
N GLY A 30 -15.06 7.69 -1.50
CA GLY A 30 -16.39 8.30 -1.40
C GLY A 30 -17.33 7.98 -2.57
N LEU A 31 -16.82 7.58 -3.74
CA LEU A 31 -17.68 7.15 -4.85
C LEU A 31 -18.20 5.72 -4.60
N HIS A 32 -17.32 4.82 -4.15
CA HIS A 32 -17.72 3.46 -3.85
C HIS A 32 -18.68 3.39 -2.67
N LEU A 33 -18.42 4.16 -1.61
CA LEU A 33 -19.31 4.24 -0.43
C LEU A 33 -20.71 4.72 -0.81
N ARG A 34 -20.83 5.77 -1.63
CA ARG A 34 -22.12 6.25 -2.15
C ARG A 34 -22.83 5.20 -3.00
N SER A 35 -22.11 4.49 -3.87
CA SER A 35 -22.70 3.41 -4.67
C SER A 35 -23.27 2.27 -3.80
N GLN A 36 -22.61 1.92 -2.70
CA GLN A 36 -23.15 0.90 -1.77
C GLN A 36 -24.37 1.44 -1.02
N ARG A 37 -24.35 2.70 -0.59
CA ARG A 37 -25.50 3.36 0.05
C ARG A 37 -26.74 3.31 -0.83
N ASP A 38 -26.61 3.66 -2.10
CA ASP A 38 -27.73 3.64 -3.05
C ASP A 38 -28.30 2.23 -3.25
N LYS A 39 -27.45 1.19 -3.20
CA LYS A 39 -27.91 -0.21 -3.25
C LYS A 39 -28.70 -0.60 -2.01
N VAL A 40 -28.29 -0.13 -0.82
CA VAL A 40 -29.05 -0.37 0.42
C VAL A 40 -30.41 0.32 0.36
N LEU A 41 -30.46 1.58 -0.05
CA LEU A 41 -31.72 2.31 -0.19
C LEU A 41 -32.66 1.67 -1.22
N ARG A 42 -32.12 1.23 -2.36
CA ARG A 42 -32.90 0.51 -3.37
C ARG A 42 -33.44 -0.81 -2.83
N PHE A 43 -32.62 -1.59 -2.11
CA PHE A 43 -33.06 -2.81 -1.46
C PHE A 43 -34.19 -2.55 -0.46
N MET A 44 -34.12 -1.48 0.34
CA MET A 44 -35.19 -1.10 1.28
C MET A 44 -36.49 -0.74 0.54
N ALA A 45 -36.39 0.01 -0.57
CA ALA A 45 -37.54 0.33 -1.41
C ALA A 45 -38.19 -0.94 -1.98
N ASP A 46 -37.39 -1.86 -2.52
CA ASP A 46 -37.88 -3.14 -3.05
C ASP A 46 -38.52 -4.01 -1.95
N ALA A 47 -37.89 -4.11 -0.77
CA ALA A 47 -38.42 -4.89 0.35
C ALA A 47 -39.74 -4.33 0.91
N SER A 48 -39.94 -3.01 0.87
CA SER A 48 -41.17 -2.36 1.37
C SER A 48 -42.42 -2.77 0.58
N VAL A 49 -42.28 -3.10 -0.71
CA VAL A 49 -43.38 -3.60 -1.55
C VAL A 49 -43.89 -4.96 -1.06
N HIS A 50 -43.01 -5.76 -0.46
CA HIS A 50 -43.31 -7.09 0.05
C HIS A 50 -43.61 -7.12 1.55
N MET A 51 -43.86 -5.97 2.19
CA MET A 51 -44.05 -5.87 3.65
C MET A 51 -45.15 -6.82 4.18
N GLY A 52 -46.21 -7.06 3.41
CA GLY A 52 -47.29 -7.97 3.80
C GLY A 52 -46.92 -9.46 3.84
N GLU A 53 -45.81 -9.84 3.22
CA GLU A 53 -45.30 -11.22 3.20
C GLU A 53 -44.34 -11.50 4.38
N PHE A 54 -43.77 -10.46 4.99
CA PHE A 54 -42.86 -10.60 6.12
C PHE A 54 -43.62 -10.69 7.46
N PRO A 55 -43.13 -11.49 8.41
CA PRO A 55 -43.46 -11.29 9.82
C PRO A 55 -43.08 -9.87 10.25
N ALA A 56 -43.98 -9.19 10.98
CA ALA A 56 -43.78 -7.79 11.36
C ALA A 56 -42.47 -7.55 12.13
N GLU A 57 -42.09 -8.49 13.01
CA GLU A 57 -40.84 -8.44 13.76
C GLU A 57 -39.60 -8.57 12.87
N GLU A 58 -39.65 -9.47 11.88
CA GLU A 58 -38.54 -9.68 10.93
C GLU A 58 -38.35 -8.44 10.06
N PHE A 59 -39.44 -7.85 9.57
CA PHE A 59 -39.38 -6.64 8.76
C PHE A 59 -38.81 -5.45 9.55
N ALA A 60 -39.22 -5.28 10.81
CA ALA A 60 -38.68 -4.24 11.69
C ALA A 60 -37.17 -4.41 11.92
N ALA A 61 -36.70 -5.64 12.16
CA ALA A 61 -35.28 -5.94 12.34
C ALA A 61 -34.48 -5.69 11.04
N LEU A 62 -35.02 -6.09 9.89
CA LEU A 62 -34.43 -5.85 8.58
C LEU A 62 -34.27 -4.34 8.32
N TRP A 63 -35.32 -3.56 8.60
CA TRP A 63 -35.32 -2.11 8.41
C TRP A 63 -34.29 -1.42 9.31
N ALA A 64 -34.28 -1.74 10.61
CA ALA A 64 -33.32 -1.17 11.56
C ALA A 64 -31.86 -1.51 11.17
N SER A 65 -31.62 -2.73 10.67
CA SER A 65 -30.29 -3.10 10.21
C SER A 65 -29.86 -2.37 8.94
N ALA A 66 -30.76 -2.22 7.97
CA ALA A 66 -30.47 -1.47 6.75
C ALA A 66 -30.23 0.02 7.04
N ASP A 67 -31.00 0.63 7.94
CA ASP A 67 -30.79 2.01 8.41
C ASP A 67 -29.41 2.16 9.07
N THR A 68 -29.03 1.20 9.91
CA THR A 68 -27.68 1.16 10.51
C THR A 68 -26.59 1.09 9.44
N MET A 69 -26.76 0.29 8.37
CA MET A 69 -25.79 0.22 7.27
C MET A 69 -25.64 1.56 6.55
N VAL A 70 -26.75 2.26 6.29
CA VAL A 70 -26.74 3.59 5.67
C VAL A 70 -26.00 4.59 6.57
N ALA A 71 -26.34 4.63 7.86
CA ALA A 71 -25.69 5.51 8.83
C ALA A 71 -24.17 5.26 8.93
N GLN A 72 -23.75 3.98 8.90
CA GLN A 72 -22.34 3.61 8.89
C GLN A 72 -21.63 4.06 7.61
N LEU A 73 -22.24 3.89 6.44
CA LEU A 73 -21.70 4.34 5.16
C LEU A 73 -21.59 5.87 5.10
N ASP A 74 -22.59 6.58 5.60
CA ASP A 74 -22.58 8.04 5.68
C ASP A 74 -21.49 8.52 6.64
N SER A 75 -21.36 7.92 7.82
CA SER A 75 -20.27 8.22 8.76
C SER A 75 -18.89 7.97 8.14
N ALA A 76 -18.71 6.85 7.43
CA ALA A 76 -17.48 6.53 6.71
C ALA A 76 -17.15 7.56 5.61
N CYS A 77 -18.16 8.10 4.91
CA CYS A 77 -17.95 9.19 3.95
C CYS A 77 -17.40 10.44 4.64
N HIS A 78 -17.91 10.78 5.83
CA HIS A 78 -17.43 11.94 6.59
C HIS A 78 -16.03 11.70 7.19
N GLN A 79 -15.75 10.52 7.75
CA GLN A 79 -14.42 10.14 8.25
C GLN A 79 -13.36 10.13 7.15
N SER A 80 -13.73 9.69 5.94
CA SER A 80 -12.87 9.79 4.75
C SER A 80 -12.51 11.23 4.38
N THR A 81 -13.23 12.21 4.91
CA THR A 81 -12.96 13.64 4.70
C THR A 81 -12.03 14.19 5.77
N ASP A 82 -11.44 13.34 6.62
CA ASP A 82 -10.34 13.74 7.50
C ASP A 82 -9.29 14.50 6.69
N SER A 83 -8.82 15.58 7.31
CA SER A 83 -8.05 16.67 6.70
C SER A 83 -7.01 16.13 5.70
N PRO A 84 -6.91 16.72 4.49
CA PRO A 84 -5.99 16.26 3.46
C PRO A 84 -4.64 15.98 4.09
N ASP A 85 -4.12 14.77 3.81
CA ASP A 85 -2.83 14.29 4.28
C ASP A 85 -1.90 15.46 4.52
N GLY A 86 -1.42 15.60 5.77
CA GLY A 86 -0.36 16.55 6.08
C GLY A 86 0.72 16.46 5.01
N PRO A 87 1.44 17.57 4.72
CA PRO A 87 2.32 17.66 3.56
C PRO A 87 3.11 16.36 3.37
N ALA A 88 2.98 15.75 2.19
CA ALA A 88 3.50 14.41 1.92
C ALA A 88 4.94 14.31 2.46
N LEU A 89 5.24 13.26 3.25
CA LEU A 89 6.54 13.10 3.87
C LEU A 89 7.63 13.10 2.79
N VAL A 90 8.35 14.21 2.67
CA VAL A 90 9.33 14.38 1.61
C VAL A 90 10.65 13.72 2.01
N VAL A 91 10.71 12.39 1.89
CA VAL A 91 11.89 11.59 2.24
C VAL A 91 13.05 11.76 1.27
N ALA A 92 12.76 12.17 0.03
CA ALA A 92 13.77 12.44 -0.98
C ALA A 92 13.42 13.66 -1.82
N GLN A 93 14.43 14.49 -2.08
CA GLN A 93 14.31 15.73 -2.83
C GLN A 93 15.39 15.81 -3.90
N CYS A 94 14.99 16.18 -5.10
CA CYS A 94 15.91 16.43 -6.19
C CYS A 94 16.44 17.88 -6.07
N VAL A 95 17.64 18.06 -5.53
CA VAL A 95 18.23 19.38 -5.32
C VAL A 95 18.96 19.82 -6.58
N ARG A 96 18.49 20.92 -7.20
CA ARG A 96 19.16 21.58 -8.33
C ARG A 96 20.14 22.60 -7.79
N SER A 97 21.44 22.41 -8.06
CA SER A 97 22.52 23.28 -7.57
C SER A 97 22.88 24.43 -8.52
N GLY A 98 22.18 24.57 -9.66
CA GLY A 98 22.50 25.56 -10.70
C GLY A 98 23.77 25.25 -11.52
N LYS A 99 24.54 24.23 -11.15
CA LYS A 99 25.73 23.78 -11.90
C LYS A 99 25.32 22.83 -13.03
N GLN A 100 26.05 22.87 -14.15
CA GLN A 100 25.86 21.92 -15.25
C GLN A 100 26.14 20.50 -14.76
N GLY A 101 25.13 19.62 -14.84
CA GLY A 101 25.22 18.23 -14.38
C GLY A 101 23.88 17.63 -13.97
N ARG A 102 23.87 16.32 -13.67
CA ARG A 102 22.66 15.64 -13.18
C ARG A 102 22.33 16.12 -11.75
N PRO A 103 21.10 16.55 -11.48
CA PRO A 103 20.68 16.97 -10.13
C PRO A 103 20.97 15.92 -9.06
N ARG A 104 21.34 16.38 -7.86
CA ARG A 104 21.66 15.49 -6.74
C ARG A 104 20.37 15.18 -5.99
N VAL A 105 20.06 13.90 -5.81
CA VAL A 105 18.95 13.49 -4.94
C VAL A 105 19.43 13.51 -3.49
N HIS A 106 18.84 14.35 -2.66
CA HIS A 106 18.97 14.33 -1.20
C HIS A 106 17.97 13.34 -0.63
N ILE A 107 18.42 12.44 0.24
CA ILE A 107 17.57 11.48 0.96
C ILE A 107 17.75 11.78 2.44
N GLU A 108 16.67 11.85 3.19
CA GLU A 108 16.70 12.08 4.64
C GLU A 108 17.47 10.93 5.32
N PRO A 109 18.53 11.22 6.13
CA PRO A 109 19.41 10.18 6.66
C PRO A 109 18.72 9.17 7.59
N ALA A 110 17.80 9.60 8.45
CA ALA A 110 17.14 8.70 9.40
C ALA A 110 16.25 7.70 8.66
N PHE A 111 15.46 8.17 7.70
CA PHE A 111 14.66 7.34 6.81
C PHE A 111 15.51 6.35 6.04
N LEU A 112 16.65 6.77 5.48
CA LEU A 112 17.52 5.86 4.75
C LEU A 112 18.13 4.79 5.65
N ALA A 113 18.49 5.14 6.90
CA ALA A 113 19.00 4.19 7.88
C ALA A 113 17.96 3.13 8.22
N GLU A 114 16.73 3.53 8.54
CA GLU A 114 15.61 2.61 8.82
C GLU A 114 15.26 1.74 7.61
N ALA A 115 15.20 2.35 6.42
CA ALA A 115 14.91 1.61 5.20
C ALA A 115 15.96 0.53 4.90
N LEU A 116 17.25 0.81 5.16
CA LEU A 116 18.35 -0.15 5.01
C LEU A 116 18.31 -1.27 6.05
N ALA A 117 17.77 -1.02 7.26
CA ALA A 117 17.56 -2.05 8.26
C ALA A 117 16.45 -3.03 7.85
N LEU A 118 15.43 -2.55 7.15
CA LEU A 118 14.26 -3.35 6.74
C LEU A 118 14.41 -4.04 5.38
N ARG A 119 15.11 -3.42 4.42
CA ARG A 119 15.16 -3.89 3.03
C ARG A 119 16.54 -3.68 2.40
N ALA A 120 16.90 -4.57 1.49
CA ALA A 120 18.06 -4.37 0.63
C ALA A 120 17.85 -3.18 -0.32
N VAL A 121 18.93 -2.53 -0.75
CA VAL A 121 18.94 -1.35 -1.64
C VAL A 121 18.03 -1.49 -2.87
N GLY A 122 17.98 -2.69 -3.47
CA GLY A 122 17.11 -2.95 -4.63
C GLY A 122 15.61 -2.85 -4.33
N GLY A 123 15.19 -3.20 -3.10
CA GLY A 123 13.80 -3.07 -2.66
C GLY A 123 13.41 -1.66 -2.23
N ILE A 124 14.40 -0.81 -1.92
CA ILE A 124 14.19 0.61 -1.56
C ILE A 124 14.05 1.48 -2.82
N ALA A 125 14.77 1.14 -3.90
CA ALA A 125 14.78 1.85 -5.18
C ALA A 125 13.39 2.29 -5.72
N PRO A 126 12.38 1.40 -5.82
CA PRO A 126 11.07 1.79 -6.34
C PRO A 126 10.31 2.75 -5.41
N VAL A 127 10.55 2.70 -4.09
CA VAL A 127 9.86 3.57 -3.11
C VAL A 127 10.35 5.01 -3.20
N ILE A 128 11.66 5.21 -3.37
CA ILE A 128 12.29 6.55 -3.44
C ILE A 128 12.32 7.07 -4.90
N ALA A 129 11.82 6.30 -5.87
CA ALA A 129 11.92 6.59 -7.30
C ALA A 129 13.36 6.90 -7.76
N CYS A 130 14.34 6.17 -7.21
CA CYS A 130 15.77 6.37 -7.47
C CYS A 130 16.46 5.05 -7.82
N SER A 131 17.53 5.11 -8.61
CA SER A 131 18.28 3.89 -8.92
C SER A 131 18.99 3.34 -7.67
N ALA A 132 19.08 2.01 -7.57
CA ALA A 132 19.81 1.33 -6.50
C ALA A 132 21.25 1.86 -6.34
N ARG A 133 21.92 2.19 -7.45
CA ARG A 133 23.25 2.82 -7.46
C ARG A 133 23.27 4.16 -6.72
N THR A 134 22.22 4.99 -6.88
CA THR A 134 22.12 6.29 -6.21
C THR A 134 21.94 6.13 -4.71
N ILE A 135 21.07 5.21 -4.29
CA ILE A 135 20.82 4.89 -2.89
C ILE A 135 22.09 4.35 -2.23
N HIS A 136 22.76 3.39 -2.87
CA HIS A 136 24.03 2.83 -2.38
C HIS A 136 25.10 3.92 -2.21
N ARG A 137 25.27 4.80 -3.20
CA ARG A 137 26.19 5.93 -3.10
C ARG A 137 25.84 6.84 -1.93
N ARG A 138 24.55 7.16 -1.72
CA ARG A 138 24.11 8.00 -0.59
C ARG A 138 24.35 7.33 0.76
N ALA A 139 24.10 6.03 0.87
CA ALA A 139 24.37 5.28 2.09
C ALA A 139 25.86 5.29 2.44
N LEU A 140 26.75 5.14 1.45
CA LEU A 140 28.20 5.28 1.64
C LEU A 140 28.60 6.70 2.08
N GLU A 141 28.07 7.74 1.41
CA GLU A 141 28.33 9.15 1.76
C GLU A 141 27.90 9.50 3.18
N LEU A 142 26.83 8.88 3.68
CA LEU A 142 26.29 9.08 5.02
C LEU A 142 26.91 8.14 6.07
N GLY A 143 27.83 7.24 5.70
CA GLY A 143 28.43 6.27 6.62
C GLY A 143 27.47 5.17 7.09
N LEU A 144 26.33 4.99 6.44
CA LEU A 144 25.32 3.97 6.76
C LEU A 144 25.69 2.58 6.21
N MET A 145 26.70 2.50 5.34
CA MET A 145 27.15 1.26 4.73
C MET A 145 28.67 1.29 4.58
N ALA A 146 29.31 0.14 4.78
CA ALA A 146 30.73 -0.01 4.51
C ALA A 146 30.98 -0.12 2.98
N PRO A 147 32.05 0.48 2.45
CA PRO A 147 32.47 0.25 1.07
C PRO A 147 32.68 -1.25 0.82
N ALA A 148 32.20 -1.73 -0.34
CA ALA A 148 32.48 -3.10 -0.76
C ALA A 148 33.99 -3.30 -0.94
N PRO A 149 34.51 -4.51 -0.65
CA PRO A 149 35.91 -4.81 -0.92
C PRO A 149 36.22 -4.60 -2.41
N PRO A 150 37.46 -4.24 -2.75
CA PRO A 150 37.84 -4.02 -4.14
C PRO A 150 37.64 -5.31 -4.96
N VAL A 151 37.18 -5.14 -6.21
CA VAL A 151 36.93 -6.24 -7.15
C VAL A 151 38.21 -7.00 -7.48
N ALA A 152 39.35 -6.31 -7.49
CA ALA A 152 40.65 -6.93 -7.68
C ALA A 152 41.65 -6.37 -6.67
N ARG A 153 42.57 -7.21 -6.24
CA ARG A 153 43.78 -6.81 -5.49
C ARG A 153 44.99 -7.18 -6.32
N VAL A 154 45.87 -6.21 -6.53
CA VAL A 154 47.12 -6.41 -7.24
C VAL A 154 48.22 -6.53 -6.19
N THR A 155 48.95 -7.64 -6.21
CA THR A 155 50.06 -7.91 -5.28
C THR A 155 51.33 -8.09 -6.10
N ALA A 156 52.35 -7.27 -5.83
CA ALA A 156 53.68 -7.44 -6.39
C ALA A 156 54.46 -8.45 -5.55
N LEU A 157 55.04 -9.47 -6.18
CA LEU A 157 55.87 -10.48 -5.55
C LEU A 157 57.35 -10.06 -5.57
N PRO A 158 58.20 -10.59 -4.65
CA PRO A 158 59.62 -10.24 -4.59
C PRO A 158 60.43 -10.58 -5.86
N ASN A 159 59.94 -11.50 -6.69
CA ASN A 159 60.53 -11.87 -7.98
C ASN A 159 60.20 -10.88 -9.12
N GLY A 160 59.44 -9.82 -8.85
CA GLY A 160 58.98 -8.85 -9.84
C GLY A 160 57.70 -9.25 -10.58
N GLU A 161 57.12 -10.41 -10.30
CA GLU A 161 55.82 -10.80 -10.85
C GLU A 161 54.68 -10.03 -10.19
N ILE A 162 53.64 -9.70 -10.97
CA ILE A 162 52.45 -9.01 -10.49
C ILE A 162 51.27 -9.97 -10.57
N THR A 163 50.72 -10.32 -9.41
CA THR A 163 49.55 -11.19 -9.31
C THR A 163 48.30 -10.35 -9.08
N CYS A 164 47.33 -10.44 -9.98
CA CYS A 164 46.02 -9.81 -9.83
C CYS A 164 45.00 -10.84 -9.32
N THR A 165 44.61 -10.72 -8.06
CA THR A 165 43.58 -11.56 -7.45
C THR A 165 42.22 -10.87 -7.59
N TYR A 166 41.34 -11.43 -8.41
CA TYR A 166 39.98 -10.95 -8.57
C TYR A 166 39.06 -11.57 -7.51
N ASN A 167 38.37 -10.74 -6.73
CA ASN A 167 37.20 -11.13 -5.95
C ASN A 167 36.02 -11.31 -6.91
N VAL A 168 36.07 -12.39 -7.70
CA VAL A 168 34.90 -12.84 -8.45
C VAL A 168 33.88 -13.24 -7.39
N ARG A 169 32.78 -12.49 -7.27
CA ARG A 169 31.66 -12.88 -6.42
C ARG A 169 31.34 -14.34 -6.75
N ALA A 170 31.52 -15.25 -5.78
CA ALA A 170 30.93 -16.58 -5.87
C ALA A 170 29.46 -16.37 -6.23
N ALA A 171 29.07 -16.80 -7.43
CA ALA A 171 27.69 -16.71 -7.88
C ALA A 171 26.82 -17.30 -6.77
N ARG A 172 25.81 -16.54 -6.32
CA ARG A 172 24.82 -17.07 -5.39
C ARG A 172 24.27 -18.36 -6.00
N ASN A 173 24.50 -19.50 -5.35
CA ASN A 173 23.71 -20.70 -5.58
C ASN A 173 22.26 -20.31 -5.27
N ILE A 174 21.48 -19.99 -6.30
CA ILE A 174 20.05 -19.85 -6.18
C ILE A 174 19.52 -21.30 -6.13
N VAL A 175 19.28 -21.80 -4.92
CA VAL A 175 18.43 -22.97 -4.74
C VAL A 175 17.01 -22.49 -5.06
N LEU A 176 16.56 -22.81 -6.28
CA LEU A 176 15.15 -22.74 -6.63
C LEU A 176 14.45 -23.87 -5.85
N TRP A 177 13.59 -23.48 -4.91
CA TRP A 177 12.57 -24.36 -4.34
C TRP A 177 11.30 -24.22 -5.17
#